data_AF-A0A928MXB3-F1
#
_entry.id   AF-A0A928MXB3-F1
#
_cell.length_a   1.000
_cell.length_b   1.000
_cell.length_c   1.000
_cell.angle_alpha   90.00
_cell.angle_beta   90.00
_cell.angle_gamma   90.00
#
_symmetry.space_group_name_H-M   'P 1'
#
loop_
_entity.id
_entity.type
_entity.pdbx_description
1 polymer ?
#
loop_
_entity_poly.entity_id
_entity_poly.type
_entity_poly.pdbx_seq_one_letter_code
_entity_poly.pdbx_strand_id
1 'polypeptide(L)'
;MKGKGKTILIILFCLILISIVLLLCVNTYVKSIGGKNIITPSDAKELKNIDCILVLGCFVENDGNPSDMLADRIKRGIELYKTECAPKIIMSGDHGQTSYDEVNTMKKLAVDSGIPSDDVFMDHAGFSTYESLYRAKEIFKADKIIIVTQKYHLYRALYIAKALGIEAYGVDSDYRTYFGQSYRDMREVLARCKDFVKSLFKPEPTFLGEAIPVSGNGNLTNDQFTLTDGYRGNGYTIIIPDGDFVFEKKINEGIIEEKWTHKENELAEIKVTTYKDTEKKTIRESVLLKNSEYSFEELSDYEMRGMNENGDLIWCSLLPTDEEFFVLTLKYPSNSDEKEREVLHRIYGTFTVTR
;
A
#
# COMPACT_ATOMS: atom_id res chain seq x y z
N MET A 1 -32.87 -8.15 48.84
CA MET A 1 -32.26 -8.07 47.48
C MET A 1 -32.00 -6.64 46.96
N LYS A 2 -32.52 -5.55 47.57
CA LYS A 2 -32.33 -4.16 47.10
C LYS A 2 -30.90 -3.58 47.21
N GLY A 3 -29.99 -4.19 47.98
CA GLY A 3 -28.61 -3.69 48.19
C GLY A 3 -27.59 -4.14 47.13
N LYS A 4 -27.73 -5.37 46.61
CA LYS A 4 -26.75 -5.94 45.66
C LYS A 4 -26.68 -5.17 44.34
N GLY A 5 -27.82 -4.70 43.82
CA GLY A 5 -27.88 -3.91 42.58
C GLY A 5 -27.16 -2.56 42.68
N LYS A 6 -27.25 -1.87 43.83
CA LYS A 6 -26.53 -0.61 44.07
C LYS A 6 -25.02 -0.82 44.13
N THR A 7 -24.57 -1.87 44.82
CA THR A 7 -23.14 -2.22 44.88
C THR A 7 -22.58 -2.56 43.51
N ILE A 8 -23.31 -3.34 42.69
CA ILE A 8 -22.91 -3.66 41.32
C ILE A 8 -22.80 -2.38 40.46
N LEU A 9 -23.77 -1.47 40.56
CA LEU A 9 -23.75 -0.22 39.82
C LEU A 9 -22.54 0.67 40.19
N ILE A 10 -22.20 0.74 41.48
CA ILE A 10 -21.02 1.48 41.96
C ILE A 10 -19.73 0.85 41.40
N ILE A 11 -19.61 -0.48 41.43
CA ILE A 11 -18.44 -1.18 40.89
C ILE A 11 -18.30 -0.89 39.39
N LEU A 12 -19.38 -1.01 38.61
CA LEU A 12 -19.37 -0.70 37.17
C LEU A 12 -18.95 0.76 36.90
N PHE A 13 -19.50 1.71 37.68
CA PHE A 13 -19.12 3.11 37.58
C PHE A 13 -17.63 3.33 37.88
N CYS A 14 -17.10 2.73 38.94
CA CYS A 14 -15.68 2.79 39.27
C CYS A 14 -14.81 2.19 38.16
N LEU A 15 -15.19 1.05 37.57
CA LEU A 15 -14.46 0.43 36.46
C LEU A 15 -14.42 1.33 35.21
N ILE A 16 -15.54 1.98 34.89
CA ILE A 16 -15.60 2.95 33.78
C ILE A 16 -14.67 4.13 34.07
N LEU A 17 -14.72 4.69 35.29
CA LEU A 17 -13.87 5.81 35.68
C LEU A 17 -12.38 5.45 35.61
N ILE A 18 -11.99 4.28 36.13
CA ILE A 18 -10.62 3.77 36.04
C ILE A 18 -10.19 3.61 34.58
N SER A 19 -11.07 3.08 33.72
CA SER A 19 -10.78 2.92 32.29
C SER A 19 -10.55 4.27 31.60
N ILE A 20 -11.37 5.28 31.90
CA ILE A 20 -11.20 6.65 31.37
C ILE A 20 -9.86 7.25 31.85
N VAL A 21 -9.53 7.12 33.14
CA VAL A 21 -8.26 7.60 33.69
C VAL A 21 -7.08 6.93 33.00
N LEU A 22 -7.13 5.61 32.82
CA LEU A 22 -6.09 4.85 32.13
C LEU A 22 -5.91 5.32 30.68
N LEU A 23 -7.00 5.50 29.93
CA LEU A 23 -6.97 6.04 28.57
C LEU A 23 -6.28 7.41 28.53
N LEU A 24 -6.62 8.32 29.45
CA LEU A 24 -6.01 9.65 29.53
C LEU A 24 -4.52 9.60 29.92
N CYS A 25 -4.13 8.69 30.81
CA CYS A 25 -2.73 8.46 31.18
C CYS A 25 -1.90 7.97 29.98
N VAL A 26 -2.37 6.93 29.28
CA VAL A 26 -1.70 6.39 28.07
C VAL A 26 -1.61 7.45 26.98
N ASN A 27 -2.71 8.15 26.71
CA ASN A 27 -2.78 9.27 25.79
C ASN A 27 -1.73 10.35 26.08
N THR A 28 -1.58 10.72 27.36
CA THR A 28 -0.62 11.75 27.80
C THR A 28 0.81 11.24 27.72
N TYR A 29 1.05 9.98 28.08
CA TYR A 29 2.34 9.33 27.93
C TYR A 29 2.81 9.30 26.47
N VAL A 30 1.95 8.84 25.55
CA VAL A 30 2.24 8.82 24.10
C VAL A 30 2.56 10.23 23.60
N LYS A 31 1.78 11.26 23.98
CA LYS A 31 2.08 12.65 23.60
C LYS A 31 3.40 13.17 24.16
N SER A 32 3.70 12.84 25.42
CA SER A 32 4.94 13.27 26.07
C SER A 32 6.18 12.67 25.39
N ILE A 33 6.09 11.42 24.96
CA ILE A 33 7.18 10.77 24.24
C ILE A 33 7.26 11.24 22.78
N GLY A 34 6.15 11.18 22.03
CA GLY A 34 6.12 11.55 20.62
C GLY A 34 6.37 13.04 20.38
N GLY A 35 5.98 13.92 21.32
CA GLY A 35 6.14 15.36 21.16
C GLY A 35 7.58 15.87 21.20
N LYS A 36 8.55 15.08 21.68
CA LYS A 36 9.95 15.52 21.87
C LYS A 36 10.68 15.81 20.55
N ASN A 37 10.31 15.13 19.48
CA ASN A 37 10.99 15.21 18.18
C ASN A 37 10.12 15.90 17.12
N ILE A 38 9.11 16.66 17.53
CA ILE A 38 8.38 17.55 16.60
C ILE A 38 9.22 18.80 16.42
N ILE A 39 9.65 19.07 15.18
CA ILE A 39 10.60 20.12 14.83
C ILE A 39 10.06 20.98 13.68
N THR A 40 10.69 22.13 13.46
CA THR A 40 10.34 22.99 12.32
C THR A 40 11.02 22.51 11.03
N PRO A 41 10.54 22.93 9.84
CA PRO A 41 11.27 22.68 8.58
C PRO A 41 12.71 23.21 8.60
N SER A 42 12.95 24.34 9.27
CA SER A 42 14.29 24.92 9.40
C SER A 42 15.21 24.02 10.23
N ASP A 43 14.73 23.47 11.34
CA ASP A 43 15.50 22.54 12.16
C ASP A 43 15.76 21.23 11.42
N ALA A 44 14.80 20.77 10.60
CA ALA A 44 14.94 19.54 9.82
C ALA A 44 16.11 19.62 8.83
N LYS A 45 16.39 20.80 8.27
CA LYS A 45 17.51 21.05 7.35
C LYS A 45 18.88 20.87 8.01
N GLU A 46 18.97 21.11 9.32
CA GLU A 46 20.22 20.97 10.07
C GLU A 46 20.54 19.51 10.42
N LEU A 47 19.55 18.61 10.29
CA LEU A 47 19.76 17.19 10.49
C LEU A 47 20.71 16.61 9.42
N LYS A 48 21.44 15.56 9.80
CA LYS A 48 22.37 14.84 8.93
C LYS A 48 22.02 13.37 8.90
N ASN A 49 22.35 12.73 7.77
CA ASN A 49 22.18 11.30 7.53
C ASN A 49 20.71 10.86 7.73
N ILE A 50 19.76 11.64 7.20
CA ILE A 50 18.37 11.21 7.11
C ILE A 50 18.25 10.31 5.88
N ASP A 51 17.68 9.12 6.03
CA ASP A 51 17.51 8.14 4.95
C ASP A 51 16.42 8.58 3.98
N CYS A 52 15.27 9.00 4.51
CA CYS A 52 14.14 9.47 3.72
C CYS A 52 13.15 10.35 4.50
N ILE A 53 12.29 11.03 3.74
CA ILE A 53 11.06 11.65 4.24
C ILE A 53 9.91 10.66 4.07
N LEU A 54 9.23 10.28 5.14
CA LEU A 54 8.01 9.49 5.12
C LEU A 54 6.78 10.41 5.16
N VAL A 55 6.09 10.54 4.04
CA VAL A 55 4.82 11.26 3.94
C VAL A 55 3.69 10.28 4.22
N LEU A 56 2.99 10.46 5.34
CA LEU A 56 1.87 9.61 5.70
C LEU A 56 0.64 9.99 4.91
N GLY A 57 -0.07 8.99 4.43
CA GLY A 57 -1.31 9.11 3.71
C GLY A 57 -2.50 9.56 4.55
N CYS A 58 -3.49 10.13 3.88
CA CYS A 58 -4.84 10.32 4.35
C CYS A 58 -5.81 10.40 3.17
N PHE A 59 -7.10 10.41 3.49
CA PHE A 59 -8.22 10.49 2.55
C PHE A 59 -7.96 11.24 1.23
N VAL A 60 -8.19 10.55 0.11
CA VAL A 60 -8.40 11.08 -1.25
C VAL A 60 -9.90 11.31 -1.46
N GLU A 61 -10.26 12.38 -2.17
CA GLU A 61 -11.66 12.69 -2.49
C GLU A 61 -12.24 11.74 -3.55
N ASN A 62 -13.57 11.69 -3.65
CA ASN A 62 -14.28 10.75 -4.54
C ASN A 62 -14.01 11.00 -6.03
N ASP A 63 -13.48 12.18 -6.38
CA ASP A 63 -13.09 12.57 -7.74
C ASP A 63 -11.62 12.24 -8.06
N GLY A 64 -10.91 11.57 -7.14
CA GLY A 64 -9.50 11.20 -7.27
C GLY A 64 -8.52 12.30 -6.86
N ASN A 65 -8.98 13.49 -6.47
CA ASN A 65 -8.10 14.55 -6.00
C ASN A 65 -7.65 14.30 -4.56
N PRO A 66 -6.41 14.67 -4.19
CA PRO A 66 -6.00 14.60 -2.80
C PRO A 66 -6.85 15.57 -1.96
N SER A 67 -7.32 15.13 -0.79
CA SER A 67 -7.95 16.08 0.14
C SER A 67 -6.98 17.18 0.54
N ASP A 68 -7.50 18.30 1.04
CA ASP A 68 -6.70 19.41 1.55
C ASP A 68 -5.57 18.98 2.51
N MET A 69 -5.84 18.00 3.38
CA MET A 69 -4.82 17.46 4.28
C MET A 69 -3.76 16.67 3.54
N LEU A 70 -4.14 15.86 2.55
CA LEU A 70 -3.20 15.04 1.78
C LEU A 70 -2.31 15.94 0.92
N ALA A 71 -2.91 16.92 0.23
CA ALA A 71 -2.21 17.92 -0.56
C ALA A 71 -1.17 18.67 0.29
N ASP A 72 -1.54 19.07 1.50
CA ASP A 72 -0.65 19.76 2.43
C ASP A 72 0.51 18.87 2.91
N ARG A 73 0.27 17.58 3.13
CA ARG A 73 1.32 16.61 3.47
C ARG A 73 2.31 16.40 2.33
N ILE A 74 1.79 16.19 1.12
CA ILE A 74 2.60 16.04 -0.10
C ILE A 74 3.46 17.30 -0.28
N LYS A 75 2.83 18.49 -0.17
CA LYS A 75 3.53 19.77 -0.27
C LYS A 75 4.68 19.89 0.73
N ARG A 76 4.46 19.57 2.01
CA ARG A 76 5.53 19.61 3.02
C ARG A 76 6.64 18.60 2.72
N GLY A 77 6.30 17.40 2.26
CA GLY A 77 7.29 16.40 1.84
C GLY A 77 8.17 16.90 0.68
N ILE A 78 7.56 17.52 -0.32
CA ILE A 78 8.26 18.13 -1.45
C ILE A 78 9.17 19.28 -1.00
N GLU A 79 8.69 20.16 -0.11
CA GLU A 79 9.49 21.26 0.46
C GLU A 79 10.75 20.75 1.17
N LEU A 80 10.61 19.70 1.98
CA LEU A 80 11.74 19.10 2.72
C LEU A 80 12.75 18.42 1.79
N TYR A 81 12.28 17.74 0.74
CA TYR A 81 13.17 17.14 -0.26
C TYR A 81 13.92 18.22 -1.05
N LYS A 82 13.22 19.26 -1.53
CA LYS A 82 13.84 20.36 -2.29
C LYS A 82 14.83 21.20 -1.47
N THR A 83 14.72 21.14 -0.14
CA THR A 83 15.67 21.79 0.78
C THR A 83 16.76 20.85 1.26
N GLU A 84 16.88 19.67 0.64
CA GLU A 84 17.90 18.65 0.88
C GLU A 84 17.89 18.08 2.31
N CYS A 85 16.72 18.06 2.97
CA CYS A 85 16.61 17.47 4.31
C CYS A 85 16.79 15.94 4.31
N ALA A 86 16.43 15.28 3.21
CA ALA A 86 16.66 13.85 2.97
C ALA A 86 16.77 13.59 1.46
N PRO A 87 17.49 12.54 1.03
CA PRO A 87 17.72 12.25 -0.38
C PRO A 87 16.54 11.55 -1.06
N LYS A 88 15.57 11.01 -0.30
CA LYS A 88 14.48 10.16 -0.82
C LYS A 88 13.16 10.47 -0.12
N ILE A 89 12.04 10.12 -0.76
CA ILE A 89 10.69 10.24 -0.18
C ILE A 89 9.97 8.90 -0.27
N ILE A 90 9.30 8.50 0.81
CA ILE A 90 8.32 7.42 0.82
C ILE A 90 6.92 8.05 0.94
N MET A 91 6.04 7.72 -0.01
CA MET A 91 4.61 8.04 0.03
C MET A 91 3.87 6.78 0.51
N SER A 92 3.35 6.80 1.74
CA SER A 92 2.71 5.62 2.35
C SER A 92 1.22 5.84 2.54
N GLY A 93 0.39 4.96 1.97
CA GLY A 93 -1.07 5.08 1.98
C GLY A 93 -1.77 3.73 1.96
N ASP A 94 -3.09 3.75 2.13
CA ASP A 94 -3.95 2.57 2.01
C ASP A 94 -4.38 2.43 0.55
N HIS A 95 -4.08 1.31 -0.10
CA HIS A 95 -4.49 0.99 -1.48
C HIS A 95 -5.53 -0.13 -1.56
N GLY A 96 -6.32 -0.28 -0.51
CA GLY A 96 -7.20 -1.42 -0.32
C GLY A 96 -8.59 -1.34 -0.97
N GLN A 97 -8.82 -0.42 -1.91
CA GLN A 97 -10.05 -0.34 -2.71
C GLN A 97 -9.73 0.02 -4.16
N THR A 98 -10.47 -0.57 -5.09
CA THR A 98 -10.26 -0.57 -6.56
C THR A 98 -10.32 0.80 -7.23
N SER A 99 -10.99 1.77 -6.60
CA SER A 99 -11.13 3.14 -7.09
C SER A 99 -10.19 4.13 -6.38
N TYR A 100 -9.28 3.65 -5.53
CA TYR A 100 -8.53 4.49 -4.60
C TYR A 100 -7.03 4.40 -4.89
N ASP A 101 -6.50 5.45 -5.49
CA ASP A 101 -5.10 5.51 -5.94
C ASP A 101 -4.27 6.58 -5.22
N GLU A 102 -4.20 6.46 -3.89
CA GLU A 102 -3.60 7.47 -3.03
C GLU A 102 -2.10 7.65 -3.28
N VAL A 103 -1.31 6.59 -3.19
CA VAL A 103 0.14 6.68 -3.38
C VAL A 103 0.58 6.98 -4.81
N ASN A 104 -0.12 6.56 -5.89
CA ASN A 104 0.24 7.07 -7.22
C ASN A 104 -0.11 8.54 -7.36
N THR A 105 -1.23 9.01 -6.78
CA THR A 105 -1.54 10.45 -6.75
C THR A 105 -0.44 11.23 -6.03
N MET A 106 0.01 10.74 -4.88
CA MET A 106 1.13 11.34 -4.12
C MET A 106 2.42 11.35 -4.94
N LYS A 107 2.77 10.23 -5.58
CA LYS A 107 3.99 10.11 -6.40
C LYS A 107 3.92 11.01 -7.63
N LYS A 108 2.82 11.01 -8.37
CA LYS A 108 2.59 11.87 -9.52
C LYS A 108 2.79 13.34 -9.15
N LEU A 109 2.20 13.80 -8.06
CA LEU A 109 2.34 15.19 -7.60
C LEU A 109 3.77 15.55 -7.21
N ALA A 110 4.53 14.62 -6.62
CA ALA A 110 5.95 14.81 -6.32
C ALA A 110 6.79 14.90 -7.59
N VAL A 111 6.58 14.01 -8.56
CA VAL A 111 7.29 13.98 -9.84
C VAL A 111 6.95 15.21 -10.69
N ASP A 112 5.68 15.59 -10.80
CA ASP A 112 5.24 16.81 -11.48
C ASP A 112 5.84 18.07 -10.84
N SER A 113 6.19 18.01 -9.55
CA SER A 113 6.88 19.07 -8.83
C SER A 113 8.40 19.08 -9.05
N GLY A 114 8.94 18.19 -9.89
CA GLY A 114 10.35 18.14 -10.29
C GLY A 114 11.23 17.21 -9.47
N ILE A 115 10.64 16.28 -8.70
CA ILE A 115 11.41 15.25 -7.98
C ILE A 115 11.66 14.06 -8.93
N PRO A 116 12.90 13.55 -9.05
CA PRO A 116 13.17 12.34 -9.82
C PRO A 116 12.31 11.16 -9.37
N SER A 117 11.71 10.43 -10.32
CA SER A 117 10.77 9.34 -10.00
C SER A 117 11.43 8.19 -9.22
N ASP A 118 12.72 7.96 -9.43
CA ASP A 118 13.55 6.99 -8.72
C ASP A 118 13.92 7.42 -7.28
N ASP A 119 13.60 8.66 -6.90
CA ASP A 119 13.72 9.15 -5.52
C ASP A 119 12.41 9.06 -4.72
N VAL A 120 11.30 8.73 -5.39
CA VAL A 120 9.98 8.60 -4.77
C VAL A 120 9.57 7.14 -4.69
N PHE A 121 9.47 6.61 -3.48
CA PHE A 121 9.00 5.26 -3.17
C PHE A 121 7.52 5.30 -2.82
N MET A 122 6.77 4.29 -3.24
CA MET A 122 5.36 4.09 -2.91
C MET A 122 5.22 2.91 -1.96
N ASP A 123 4.50 3.13 -0.87
CA ASP A 123 4.15 2.12 0.09
C ASP A 123 2.63 1.87 0.07
N HIS A 124 2.23 0.86 -0.72
CA HIS A 124 0.84 0.46 -0.99
C HIS A 124 0.15 -0.26 0.17
N ALA A 125 0.90 -0.70 1.18
CA ALA A 125 0.37 -1.45 2.32
C ALA A 125 0.45 -0.64 3.64
N GLY A 126 0.32 0.69 3.53
CA GLY A 126 0.26 1.64 4.63
C GLY A 126 -1.12 1.74 5.31
N PHE A 127 -1.81 0.62 5.57
CA PHE A 127 -3.20 0.59 6.10
C PHE A 127 -3.38 1.25 7.46
N SER A 128 -2.29 1.38 8.21
CA SER A 128 -2.27 2.08 9.47
C SER A 128 -0.92 2.72 9.69
N THR A 129 -0.88 3.80 10.47
CA THR A 129 0.38 4.46 10.85
C THR A 129 1.41 3.49 11.43
N TYR A 130 0.94 2.47 12.15
CA TYR A 130 1.82 1.42 12.67
C TYR A 130 2.46 0.61 11.55
N GLU A 131 1.67 0.22 10.55
CA GLU A 131 2.14 -0.55 9.39
C GLU A 131 3.06 0.27 8.50
N SER A 132 2.72 1.54 8.21
CA SER A 132 3.61 2.44 7.48
C SER A 132 4.99 2.54 8.12
N LEU A 133 5.06 2.66 9.45
CA LEU A 133 6.34 2.77 10.16
C LEU A 133 7.07 1.42 10.26
N TYR A 134 6.33 0.34 10.46
CA TYR A 134 6.92 -1.01 10.45
C TYR A 134 7.56 -1.29 9.09
N ARG A 135 6.84 -1.00 8.00
CA ARG A 135 7.30 -1.21 6.63
C ARG A 135 8.41 -0.23 6.25
N ALA A 136 8.36 1.03 6.69
CA ALA A 136 9.49 1.97 6.55
C ALA A 136 10.80 1.35 7.05
N LYS A 137 10.75 0.67 8.21
CA LYS A 137 11.92 -0.03 8.76
C LYS A 137 12.24 -1.33 8.03
N GLU A 138 11.29 -2.24 7.91
CA GLU A 138 11.60 -3.62 7.48
C GLU A 138 11.68 -3.78 5.96
N ILE A 139 10.92 -2.99 5.20
CA ILE A 139 10.86 -3.06 3.74
C ILE A 139 11.76 -2.02 3.12
N PHE A 140 11.58 -0.77 3.53
CA PHE A 140 12.33 0.34 2.97
C PHE A 140 13.70 0.54 3.64
N LYS A 141 14.02 -0.24 4.68
CA LYS A 141 15.30 -0.23 5.40
C LYS A 141 15.70 1.19 5.84
N ALA A 142 14.71 1.98 6.28
CA ALA A 142 14.90 3.35 6.73
C ALA A 142 14.93 3.39 8.26
N ASP A 143 16.11 3.66 8.81
CA ASP A 143 16.36 3.68 10.26
C ASP A 143 16.28 5.10 10.84
N LYS A 144 16.55 6.12 10.02
CA LYS A 144 16.48 7.53 10.41
C LYS A 144 15.66 8.35 9.41
N ILE A 145 14.50 8.84 9.85
CA ILE A 145 13.49 9.43 8.93
C ILE A 145 12.92 10.76 9.42
N ILE A 146 12.39 11.54 8.48
CA ILE A 146 11.48 12.65 8.78
C ILE A 146 10.04 12.24 8.45
N ILE A 147 9.14 12.30 9.41
CA ILE A 147 7.71 11.99 9.24
C ILE A 147 6.93 13.27 8.97
N VAL A 148 6.14 13.27 7.90
CA VAL A 148 5.27 14.38 7.51
C VAL A 148 3.80 13.99 7.63
N THR A 149 3.06 14.75 8.43
CA THR A 149 1.60 14.60 8.68
C THR A 149 1.10 15.81 9.48
N GLN A 150 -0.20 15.92 9.76
CA GLN A 150 -0.70 17.00 10.62
C GLN A 150 -0.18 16.90 12.06
N LYS A 151 -0.02 18.03 12.76
CA LYS A 151 0.58 18.08 14.11
C LYS A 151 -0.11 17.19 15.12
N TYR A 152 -1.44 17.12 15.05
CA TYR A 152 -2.25 16.31 15.95
C TYR A 152 -1.95 14.80 15.80
N HIS A 153 -1.48 14.36 14.63
CA HIS A 153 -1.15 12.98 14.29
C HIS A 153 0.31 12.61 14.57
N LEU A 154 1.22 13.59 14.55
CA LEU A 154 2.66 13.37 14.79
C LEU A 154 2.98 12.69 16.12
N TYR A 155 2.24 13.00 17.19
CA TYR A 155 2.45 12.38 18.49
C TYR A 155 2.38 10.85 18.44
N ARG A 156 1.44 10.32 17.66
CA ARG A 156 1.26 8.88 17.52
C ARG A 156 2.33 8.27 16.63
N ALA A 157 2.59 8.88 15.48
CA ALA A 157 3.59 8.41 14.53
C ALA A 157 5.00 8.34 15.17
N LEU A 158 5.43 9.42 15.85
CA LEU A 158 6.74 9.46 16.52
C LEU A 158 6.86 8.48 17.68
N TYR A 159 5.77 8.25 18.42
CA TYR A 159 5.75 7.23 19.46
C TYR A 159 5.98 5.83 18.89
N ILE A 160 5.26 5.48 17.83
CA ILE A 160 5.38 4.18 17.17
C ILE A 160 6.78 4.01 16.58
N ALA A 161 7.29 5.02 15.88
CA ALA A 161 8.62 5.00 15.28
C ALA A 161 9.68 4.68 16.34
N LYS A 162 9.63 5.38 17.49
CA LYS A 162 10.52 5.11 18.61
C LYS A 162 10.38 3.68 19.14
N ALA A 163 9.16 3.15 19.26
CA ALA A 163 8.92 1.79 19.73
C ALA A 163 9.47 0.72 18.77
N LEU A 164 9.42 0.99 17.47
CA LEU A 164 10.01 0.16 16.41
C LEU A 164 11.53 0.35 16.28
N GLY A 165 12.11 1.31 17.00
CA GLY A 165 13.55 1.59 16.99
C GLY A 165 14.01 2.40 15.78
N ILE A 166 13.12 3.23 15.23
CA ILE A 166 13.40 4.18 14.15
C ILE A 166 13.73 5.53 14.79
N GLU A 167 14.85 6.14 14.41
CA GLU A 167 15.19 7.52 14.78
C GLU A 167 14.36 8.49 13.92
N ALA A 168 13.22 8.93 14.46
CA ALA A 168 12.27 9.75 13.71
C ALA A 168 12.14 11.18 14.25
N TYR A 169 11.99 12.12 13.30
CA TYR A 169 11.66 13.53 13.53
C TYR A 169 10.36 13.87 12.83
N GLY A 170 9.50 14.65 13.46
CA GLY A 170 8.19 15.00 12.93
C GLY A 170 8.15 16.44 12.46
N VAL A 171 7.66 16.67 11.24
CA VAL A 171 7.43 18.01 10.71
C VAL A 171 5.95 18.11 10.34
N ASP A 172 5.23 19.04 10.97
CA ASP A 172 3.77 19.16 10.75
C ASP A 172 3.47 19.64 9.34
N SER A 173 2.27 19.42 8.82
CA SER A 173 1.82 19.97 7.53
C SER A 173 0.58 20.86 7.72
N ASP A 174 0.49 21.57 8.85
CA ASP A 174 -0.68 22.36 9.22
C ASP A 174 -0.64 23.75 8.55
N TYR A 175 -0.82 23.81 7.23
CA TYR A 175 -0.86 25.10 6.50
C TYR A 175 -2.17 25.87 6.70
N ARG A 176 -3.23 25.18 7.14
CA ARG A 176 -4.57 25.71 7.29
C ARG A 176 -5.33 25.00 8.41
N THR A 177 -6.45 25.58 8.82
CA THR A 177 -7.40 24.94 9.73
C THR A 177 -8.33 24.02 8.96
N TYR A 178 -8.49 22.78 9.43
CA TYR A 178 -9.34 21.79 8.78
C TYR A 178 -10.65 21.56 9.53
N PHE A 179 -11.73 21.30 8.80
CA PHE A 179 -13.03 20.99 9.40
C PHE A 179 -13.00 19.64 10.16
N GLY A 180 -13.78 19.56 11.24
CA GLY A 180 -13.91 18.32 12.04
C GLY A 180 -12.74 18.02 12.97
N GLN A 181 -11.92 19.01 13.34
CA GLN A 181 -10.75 18.81 14.21
C GLN A 181 -11.11 18.12 15.54
N SER A 182 -12.19 18.54 16.22
CA SER A 182 -12.58 17.95 17.51
C SER A 182 -12.87 16.44 17.42
N TYR A 183 -13.51 16.01 16.33
CA TYR A 183 -13.77 14.58 16.10
C TYR A 183 -12.46 13.81 15.85
N ARG A 184 -11.53 14.38 15.07
CA ARG A 184 -10.22 13.78 14.80
C ARG A 184 -9.39 13.68 16.08
N ASP A 185 -9.40 14.71 16.92
CA ASP A 185 -8.69 14.72 18.20
C ASP A 185 -9.21 13.62 19.13
N MET A 186 -10.53 13.46 19.23
CA MET A 186 -11.15 12.37 19.98
C MET A 186 -10.75 11.00 19.43
N ARG A 187 -10.83 10.81 18.11
CA ARG A 187 -10.39 9.56 17.45
C ARG A 187 -8.93 9.26 17.75
N GLU A 188 -8.06 10.28 17.77
CA GLU A 188 -6.65 10.11 18.07
C GLU A 188 -6.35 9.74 19.53
N VAL A 189 -7.22 10.07 20.50
CA VAL A 189 -7.09 9.54 21.86
C VAL A 189 -7.17 8.01 21.84
N LEU A 190 -8.19 7.48 21.15
CA LEU A 190 -8.40 6.04 21.02
C LEU A 190 -7.31 5.38 20.19
N ALA A 191 -6.93 5.99 19.06
CA ALA A 191 -5.88 5.47 18.19
C ALA A 191 -4.53 5.40 18.90
N ARG A 192 -4.16 6.40 19.71
CA ARG A 192 -2.91 6.38 20.50
C ARG A 192 -2.90 5.28 21.55
N CYS A 193 -4.04 4.99 22.19
CA CYS A 193 -4.13 3.89 23.14
C CYS A 193 -4.03 2.53 22.43
N LYS A 194 -4.69 2.36 21.27
CA LYS A 194 -4.58 1.17 20.43
C LYS A 194 -3.13 0.94 19.97
N ASP A 195 -2.48 1.96 19.43
CA ASP A 195 -1.12 1.84 18.90
C ASP A 195 -0.06 1.77 20.00
N PHE A 196 -0.34 2.27 21.21
CA PHE A 196 0.46 1.97 22.40
C PHE A 196 0.53 0.45 22.64
N VAL A 197 -0.61 -0.24 22.59
CA VAL A 197 -0.67 -1.69 22.75
C VAL A 197 0.02 -2.40 21.58
N LYS A 198 -0.26 -2.02 20.33
CA LYS A 198 0.45 -2.60 19.16
C LYS A 198 1.97 -2.45 19.28
N SER A 199 2.45 -1.29 19.74
CA SER A 199 3.88 -1.01 19.91
C SER A 199 4.57 -1.88 20.97
N LEU A 200 3.80 -2.44 21.92
CA LEU A 200 4.33 -3.38 22.92
C LEU A 200 4.53 -4.79 22.35
N PHE A 201 3.54 -5.27 21.58
CA PHE A 201 3.55 -6.63 21.02
C PHE A 201 4.28 -6.72 19.68
N LYS A 202 4.38 -5.60 18.97
CA LYS A 202 4.99 -5.46 17.66
C LYS A 202 4.50 -6.51 16.64
N PRO A 203 3.18 -6.66 16.43
CA PRO A 203 2.68 -7.59 15.41
C PRO A 203 3.23 -7.21 14.03
N GLU A 204 3.43 -8.21 13.18
CA GLU A 204 3.80 -7.99 11.79
C GLU A 204 2.69 -7.23 11.03
N PRO A 205 3.04 -6.44 10.00
CA PRO A 205 2.08 -5.73 9.17
C PRO A 205 1.26 -6.72 8.32
N THR A 206 0.12 -6.27 7.82
CA THR A 206 -0.78 -7.12 7.00
C THR A 206 -0.05 -7.69 5.79
N PHE A 207 0.78 -6.87 5.14
CA PHE A 207 1.74 -7.31 4.14
C PHE A 207 3.13 -6.83 4.51
N LEU A 208 4.09 -7.74 4.52
CA LEU A 208 5.51 -7.43 4.66
C LEU A 208 6.11 -7.26 3.27
N GLY A 209 6.11 -8.27 2.41
CA GLY A 209 6.76 -8.17 1.10
C GLY A 209 8.28 -8.26 1.17
N GLU A 210 8.94 -8.19 0.02
CA GLU A 210 10.40 -8.17 -0.07
C GLU A 210 10.99 -6.79 0.28
N ALA A 211 12.24 -6.77 0.72
CA ALA A 211 12.92 -5.52 1.05
C ALA A 211 13.25 -4.72 -0.22
N ILE A 212 12.85 -3.44 -0.24
CA ILE A 212 13.16 -2.47 -1.29
C ILE A 212 13.81 -1.25 -0.61
N PRO A 213 15.12 -1.30 -0.29
CA PRO A 213 15.78 -0.27 0.49
C PRO A 213 15.70 1.11 -0.18
N VAL A 214 15.52 2.19 0.61
CA VAL A 214 15.51 3.57 0.10
C VAL A 214 16.82 3.98 -0.58
N SER A 215 17.93 3.28 -0.33
CA SER A 215 19.18 3.46 -1.05
C SER A 215 19.11 3.05 -2.54
N GLY A 216 18.05 2.34 -2.94
CA GLY A 216 17.83 1.86 -4.30
C GLY A 216 17.00 2.80 -5.18
N ASN A 217 16.27 2.20 -6.12
CA ASN A 217 15.46 2.91 -7.12
C ASN A 217 13.96 2.84 -6.75
N GLY A 218 13.35 4.00 -6.48
CA GLY A 218 11.94 4.10 -6.12
C GLY A 218 10.97 3.65 -7.21
N ASN A 219 11.39 3.55 -8.48
CA ASN A 219 10.55 3.02 -9.55
C ASN A 219 10.24 1.52 -9.39
N LEU A 220 11.00 0.78 -8.57
CA LEU A 220 10.68 -0.61 -8.23
C LEU A 220 9.36 -0.73 -7.47
N THR A 221 8.90 0.37 -6.85
CA THR A 221 7.62 0.44 -6.13
C THR A 221 6.46 0.96 -7.01
N ASN A 222 6.75 1.30 -8.27
CA ASN A 222 5.70 1.68 -9.21
C ASN A 222 4.72 0.54 -9.40
N ASP A 223 3.43 0.87 -9.48
CA ASP A 223 2.48 -0.03 -10.11
C ASP A 223 3.04 -0.33 -11.50
N GLN A 224 3.47 -1.57 -11.74
CA GLN A 224 4.12 -1.93 -12.98
C GLN A 224 3.09 -1.97 -14.10
N PHE A 225 2.86 -0.81 -14.70
CA PHE A 225 2.32 -0.70 -16.04
C PHE A 225 3.30 0.12 -16.87
N THR A 226 4.15 -0.58 -17.62
CA THR A 226 4.94 0.08 -18.67
C THR A 226 4.90 -0.78 -19.92
N LEU A 227 4.00 -0.40 -20.83
CA LEU A 227 4.07 -0.77 -22.24
C LEU A 227 5.09 0.15 -22.91
N THR A 228 6.25 -0.40 -23.28
CA THR A 228 7.19 0.30 -24.17
C THR A 228 7.53 -0.57 -25.38
N ASP A 229 7.25 0.02 -26.54
CA ASP A 229 7.18 -0.58 -27.87
C ASP A 229 8.49 -1.24 -28.35
N GLY A 230 8.44 -2.56 -28.49
CA GLY A 230 8.57 -3.32 -29.76
C GLY A 230 8.93 -4.81 -29.51
N TYR A 231 9.34 -5.68 -30.44
CA TYR A 231 9.96 -5.46 -31.73
C TYR A 231 11.31 -6.19 -32.04
N ARG A 232 11.81 -7.25 -31.37
CA ARG A 232 12.86 -8.18 -31.93
C ARG A 232 12.95 -9.58 -31.26
N GLY A 233 12.37 -10.60 -31.88
CA GLY A 233 12.90 -11.97 -31.92
C GLY A 233 12.36 -13.00 -30.92
N ASN A 234 11.54 -13.94 -31.44
CA ASN A 234 11.13 -15.26 -30.93
C ASN A 234 11.35 -15.60 -29.44
N GLY A 235 10.42 -15.16 -28.58
CA GLY A 235 10.20 -15.70 -27.23
C GLY A 235 10.11 -14.62 -26.15
N TYR A 236 9.20 -14.80 -25.19
CA TYR A 236 9.03 -13.92 -24.03
C TYR A 236 9.61 -14.58 -22.78
N THR A 237 10.37 -13.83 -21.97
CA THR A 237 10.83 -14.27 -20.65
C THR A 237 9.99 -13.56 -19.59
N ILE A 238 9.28 -14.31 -18.75
CA ILE A 238 8.52 -13.77 -17.62
C ILE A 238 9.31 -14.08 -16.34
N ILE A 239 9.63 -13.06 -15.56
CA ILE A 239 10.21 -13.23 -14.23
C ILE A 239 9.04 -13.26 -13.24
N ILE A 240 8.81 -14.41 -12.62
CA ILE A 240 7.80 -14.59 -11.57
C ILE A 240 8.50 -14.38 -10.22
N PRO A 241 7.91 -13.63 -9.27
CA PRO A 241 8.50 -13.49 -7.94
C PRO A 241 8.48 -14.80 -7.14
N ASP A 242 9.27 -14.86 -6.07
CA ASP A 242 9.46 -16.07 -5.27
C ASP A 242 8.15 -16.55 -4.60
N GLY A 243 7.76 -17.82 -4.81
CA GLY A 243 6.57 -18.42 -4.22
C GLY A 243 6.22 -19.82 -4.77
N ASP A 244 5.33 -20.54 -4.07
CA ASP A 244 4.79 -21.83 -4.55
C ASP A 244 3.58 -21.57 -5.47
N PHE A 245 3.75 -21.80 -6.77
CA PHE A 245 2.70 -21.55 -7.76
C PHE A 245 2.23 -22.85 -8.41
N VAL A 246 0.92 -22.95 -8.66
CA VAL A 246 0.34 -24.06 -9.42
C VAL A 246 -0.20 -23.53 -10.73
N PHE A 247 0.40 -23.98 -11.83
CA PHE A 247 -0.02 -23.63 -13.19
C PHE A 247 -0.78 -24.81 -13.80
N GLU A 248 -1.94 -24.52 -14.39
CA GLU A 248 -2.78 -25.53 -15.04
C GLU A 248 -3.02 -25.14 -16.49
N LYS A 249 -2.69 -26.07 -17.40
CA LYS A 249 -2.97 -25.92 -18.84
C LYS A 249 -4.29 -26.62 -19.16
N LYS A 250 -5.33 -25.84 -19.52
CA LYS A 250 -6.62 -26.33 -20.04
C LYS A 250 -6.73 -26.02 -21.54
N ILE A 251 -7.15 -27.01 -22.32
CA ILE A 251 -7.18 -26.91 -23.80
C ILE A 251 -8.57 -27.17 -24.39
N ASN A 252 -9.60 -27.23 -23.54
CA ASN A 252 -11.05 -27.03 -23.79
C ASN A 252 -11.85 -27.69 -22.67
N GLU A 253 -13.10 -27.24 -22.48
CA GLU A 253 -14.14 -27.74 -21.55
C GLU A 253 -13.69 -28.87 -20.60
N GLY A 254 -12.93 -28.49 -19.57
CA GLY A 254 -12.67 -29.35 -18.41
C GLY A 254 -11.48 -30.31 -18.48
N ILE A 255 -10.75 -30.46 -19.60
CA ILE A 255 -9.58 -31.36 -19.63
C ILE A 255 -8.30 -30.60 -19.23
N ILE A 256 -7.76 -30.94 -18.06
CA ILE A 256 -6.44 -30.50 -17.57
C ILE A 256 -5.40 -31.45 -18.17
N GLU A 257 -4.54 -30.94 -19.05
CA GLU A 257 -3.49 -31.76 -19.68
C GLU A 257 -2.26 -31.86 -18.77
N GLU A 258 -1.95 -30.78 -18.03
CA GLU A 258 -0.75 -30.72 -17.20
C GLU A 258 -0.97 -29.80 -16.00
N LYS A 259 -0.49 -30.26 -14.85
CA LYS A 259 -0.48 -29.53 -13.58
C LYS A 259 0.95 -29.47 -13.10
N TRP A 260 1.48 -28.26 -12.98
CA TRP A 260 2.85 -28.03 -12.53
C TRP A 260 2.85 -27.25 -11.23
N THR A 261 3.71 -27.65 -10.32
CA THR A 261 3.96 -26.96 -9.07
C THR A 261 5.36 -26.38 -9.14
N HIS A 262 5.48 -25.06 -9.15
CA HIS A 262 6.76 -24.40 -8.96
C HIS A 262 7.14 -24.46 -7.48
N LYS A 263 8.38 -24.84 -7.20
CA LYS A 263 8.98 -24.81 -5.86
C LYS A 263 10.29 -24.03 -5.95
N GLU A 264 10.70 -23.41 -4.85
CA GLU A 264 11.93 -22.61 -4.70
C GLU A 264 13.11 -23.09 -5.58
N ASN A 265 13.71 -22.15 -6.34
CA ASN A 265 14.96 -22.27 -7.10
C ASN A 265 14.95 -23.06 -8.43
N GLU A 266 13.80 -23.25 -9.10
CA GLU A 266 13.79 -23.67 -10.51
C GLU A 266 13.49 -22.49 -11.45
N LEU A 267 14.06 -22.49 -12.66
CA LEU A 267 13.68 -21.51 -13.70
C LEU A 267 12.45 -22.06 -14.44
N ALA A 268 11.34 -21.33 -14.43
CA ALA A 268 10.14 -21.71 -15.17
C ALA A 268 10.25 -21.30 -16.65
N GLU A 269 10.00 -22.23 -17.56
CA GLU A 269 9.77 -21.94 -18.98
C GLU A 269 8.25 -21.94 -19.24
N ILE A 270 7.68 -20.79 -19.62
CA ILE A 270 6.23 -20.64 -19.84
C ILE A 270 5.92 -20.60 -21.33
N LYS A 271 4.90 -21.38 -21.74
CA LYS A 271 4.35 -21.35 -23.09
C LYS A 271 3.16 -20.39 -23.20
N VAL A 272 3.35 -19.38 -24.03
CA VAL A 272 2.34 -18.45 -24.52
C VAL A 272 1.37 -19.16 -25.48
N THR A 273 0.07 -18.89 -25.35
CA THR A 273 -0.94 -19.31 -26.36
C THR A 273 -1.46 -18.06 -27.08
N THR A 274 -1.18 -17.96 -28.38
CA THR A 274 -1.61 -16.86 -29.23
C THR A 274 -2.92 -17.19 -29.96
N TYR A 275 -3.85 -16.25 -29.97
CA TYR A 275 -5.08 -16.32 -30.78
C TYR A 275 -4.99 -15.27 -31.88
N LYS A 276 -5.00 -15.70 -33.15
CA LYS A 276 -5.13 -14.80 -34.31
C LYS A 276 -6.60 -14.66 -34.66
N ASP A 277 -7.16 -13.47 -34.51
CA ASP A 277 -8.42 -13.12 -35.17
C ASP A 277 -8.42 -11.66 -35.64
N THR A 278 -8.82 -11.46 -36.89
CA THR A 278 -8.60 -10.24 -37.70
C THR A 278 -9.61 -9.10 -37.46
N GLU A 279 -10.57 -9.27 -36.55
CA GLU A 279 -11.56 -8.23 -36.24
C GLU A 279 -11.53 -7.85 -34.75
N LYS A 280 -10.94 -6.69 -34.45
CA LYS A 280 -10.83 -6.09 -33.09
C LYS A 280 -12.16 -6.04 -32.31
N LYS A 281 -13.32 -6.16 -32.97
CA LYS A 281 -14.64 -6.12 -32.34
C LYS A 281 -15.09 -7.47 -31.78
N THR A 282 -14.52 -8.58 -32.26
CA THR A 282 -15.00 -9.94 -31.99
C THR A 282 -14.21 -10.64 -30.87
N ILE A 283 -13.04 -10.12 -30.51
CA ILE A 283 -12.20 -10.70 -29.44
C ILE A 283 -12.74 -10.39 -28.05
N ARG A 284 -13.21 -9.15 -27.83
CA ARG A 284 -13.94 -8.72 -26.60
C ARG A 284 -15.16 -9.60 -26.33
N GLU A 285 -15.95 -9.85 -27.39
CA GLU A 285 -17.15 -10.69 -27.30
C GLU A 285 -16.80 -12.16 -27.16
N SER A 286 -15.75 -12.67 -27.82
CA SER A 286 -15.37 -14.09 -27.73
C SER A 286 -14.70 -14.49 -26.42
N VAL A 287 -14.00 -13.58 -25.73
CA VAL A 287 -13.56 -13.80 -24.33
C VAL A 287 -14.78 -13.84 -23.39
N LEU A 288 -15.71 -12.90 -23.52
CA LEU A 288 -16.97 -12.88 -22.75
C LEU A 288 -17.90 -14.07 -23.07
N LEU A 289 -17.91 -14.56 -24.32
CA LEU A 289 -18.76 -15.66 -24.80
C LEU A 289 -18.17 -17.04 -24.50
N LYS A 290 -16.84 -17.23 -24.56
CA LYS A 290 -16.19 -18.52 -24.21
C LYS A 290 -15.99 -18.71 -22.72
N ASN A 291 -15.94 -17.62 -21.95
CA ASN A 291 -15.89 -17.63 -20.49
C ASN A 291 -17.25 -17.19 -19.91
N SER A 292 -18.35 -17.75 -20.42
CA SER A 292 -19.72 -17.49 -19.92
C SER A 292 -19.95 -17.95 -18.47
N GLU A 293 -18.98 -18.65 -17.86
CA GLU A 293 -18.92 -19.04 -16.45
C GLU A 293 -18.30 -17.97 -15.52
N TYR A 294 -17.88 -16.81 -16.06
CA TYR A 294 -17.11 -15.81 -15.31
C TYR A 294 -17.71 -14.41 -15.50
N SER A 295 -17.87 -13.65 -14.41
CA SER A 295 -18.22 -12.23 -14.48
C SER A 295 -16.94 -11.39 -14.56
N PHE A 296 -16.68 -10.78 -15.71
CA PHE A 296 -15.55 -9.87 -15.87
C PHE A 296 -15.97 -8.39 -15.70
N GLU A 297 -15.13 -7.63 -14.99
CA GLU A 297 -15.16 -6.17 -14.92
C GLU A 297 -14.01 -5.60 -15.76
N GLU A 298 -14.34 -4.57 -16.56
CA GLU A 298 -13.39 -3.89 -17.43
C GLU A 298 -12.71 -2.77 -16.64
N LEU A 299 -11.38 -2.83 -16.58
CA LEU A 299 -10.57 -1.84 -15.85
C LEU A 299 -9.99 -0.78 -16.80
N SER A 300 -9.69 -1.18 -18.03
CA SER A 300 -9.29 -0.28 -19.11
C SER A 300 -9.54 -0.93 -20.48
N ASP A 301 -9.30 -0.18 -21.57
CA ASP A 301 -9.34 -0.71 -22.95
C ASP A 301 -8.43 -1.94 -23.15
N TYR A 302 -7.45 -2.13 -22.25
CA TYR A 302 -6.45 -3.17 -22.31
C TYR A 302 -6.48 -4.13 -21.13
N GLU A 303 -7.41 -4.01 -20.20
CA GLU A 303 -7.42 -4.84 -19.00
C GLU A 303 -8.82 -5.25 -18.56
N MET A 304 -8.96 -6.53 -18.22
CA MET A 304 -10.17 -7.11 -17.67
C MET A 304 -9.83 -7.95 -16.46
N ARG A 305 -10.67 -7.92 -15.44
CA ARG A 305 -10.59 -8.80 -14.28
C ARG A 305 -11.85 -9.62 -14.15
N GLY A 306 -11.79 -10.83 -13.61
CA GLY A 306 -12.97 -11.62 -13.33
C GLY A 306 -12.77 -12.53 -12.13
N MET A 307 -13.85 -13.07 -11.59
CA MET A 307 -13.78 -14.12 -10.58
C MET A 307 -14.35 -15.41 -11.14
N ASN A 308 -13.73 -16.53 -10.80
CA ASN A 308 -14.28 -17.85 -11.11
C ASN A 308 -15.23 -18.34 -10.00
N GLU A 309 -15.93 -19.44 -10.26
CA GLU A 309 -16.87 -20.05 -9.30
C GLU A 309 -16.20 -20.54 -7.99
N ASN A 310 -14.89 -20.72 -8.00
CA ASN A 310 -14.08 -21.08 -6.82
C ASN A 310 -13.59 -19.84 -6.04
N GLY A 311 -13.95 -18.64 -6.50
CA GLY A 311 -13.54 -17.37 -5.94
C GLY A 311 -12.14 -16.91 -6.34
N ASP A 312 -11.44 -17.58 -7.25
CA ASP A 312 -10.11 -17.16 -7.72
C ASP A 312 -10.21 -15.88 -8.57
N LEU A 313 -9.27 -14.94 -8.38
CA LEU A 313 -9.19 -13.71 -9.17
C LEU A 313 -8.43 -13.99 -10.48
N ILE A 314 -9.04 -13.67 -11.62
CA ILE A 314 -8.47 -13.82 -12.96
C ILE A 314 -8.16 -12.42 -13.49
N TRP A 315 -6.94 -12.21 -13.97
CA TRP A 315 -6.53 -10.94 -14.61
C TRP A 315 -6.17 -11.18 -16.06
N CYS A 316 -6.69 -10.36 -16.96
CA CYS A 316 -6.46 -10.44 -18.39
C CYS A 316 -5.88 -9.10 -18.86
N SER A 317 -4.72 -9.14 -19.51
CA SER A 317 -4.11 -7.95 -20.11
C SER A 317 -4.02 -8.12 -21.63
N LEU A 318 -4.62 -7.18 -22.36
CA LEU A 318 -4.54 -7.05 -23.80
C LEU A 318 -3.32 -6.22 -24.16
N LEU A 319 -2.36 -6.78 -24.89
CA LEU A 319 -1.24 -6.00 -25.40
C LEU A 319 -1.63 -5.27 -26.70
N PRO A 320 -1.24 -3.99 -26.88
CA PRO A 320 -1.49 -3.23 -28.09
C PRO A 320 -0.46 -3.59 -29.16
N THR A 321 -0.45 -4.83 -29.59
CA THR A 321 0.25 -5.24 -30.82
C THR A 321 -0.74 -6.00 -31.67
N ASP A 322 -0.82 -5.65 -32.95
CA ASP A 322 -1.81 -6.19 -33.88
C ASP A 322 -1.88 -7.73 -33.80
N GLU A 323 -3.09 -8.22 -33.49
CA GLU A 323 -3.57 -9.61 -33.59
C GLU A 323 -3.20 -10.64 -32.50
N GLU A 324 -2.65 -10.28 -31.32
CA GLU A 324 -2.36 -11.27 -30.26
C GLU A 324 -2.78 -10.85 -28.82
N PHE A 325 -3.24 -11.80 -28.01
CA PHE A 325 -3.74 -11.60 -26.64
C PHE A 325 -3.10 -12.60 -25.67
N PHE A 326 -2.93 -12.21 -24.41
CA PHE A 326 -2.36 -13.04 -23.35
C PHE A 326 -3.34 -13.09 -22.17
N VAL A 327 -3.63 -14.29 -21.67
CA VAL A 327 -4.44 -14.48 -20.45
C VAL A 327 -3.53 -15.03 -19.38
N LEU A 328 -3.49 -14.35 -18.22
CA LEU A 328 -2.62 -14.75 -17.12
C LEU A 328 -3.44 -14.95 -15.84
N THR A 329 -3.60 -16.21 -15.46
CA THR A 329 -4.40 -16.57 -14.29
C THR A 329 -3.52 -16.66 -13.05
N LEU A 330 -3.76 -15.78 -12.07
CA LEU A 330 -3.08 -15.80 -10.78
C LEU A 330 -3.98 -16.45 -9.73
N LYS A 331 -3.54 -17.57 -9.17
CA LYS A 331 -4.26 -18.23 -8.10
C LYS A 331 -3.73 -17.79 -6.75
N TYR A 332 -4.54 -17.03 -6.01
CA TYR A 332 -4.23 -16.63 -4.64
C TYR A 332 -4.72 -17.70 -3.64
N PRO A 333 -4.14 -17.79 -2.44
CA PRO A 333 -4.59 -18.74 -1.41
C PRO A 333 -6.09 -18.59 -1.13
N SER A 334 -6.82 -19.71 -1.03
CA SER A 334 -8.29 -19.76 -0.94
C SER A 334 -8.90 -18.98 0.23
N ASN A 335 -8.10 -18.65 1.24
CA ASN A 335 -8.52 -17.97 2.46
C ASN A 335 -8.27 -16.46 2.45
N SER A 336 -7.67 -15.91 1.38
CA SER A 336 -7.44 -14.48 1.23
C SER A 336 -8.72 -13.77 0.82
N ASP A 337 -9.05 -12.65 1.45
CA ASP A 337 -10.18 -11.81 1.02
C ASP A 337 -9.85 -11.03 -0.27
N GLU A 338 -10.84 -10.44 -0.93
CA GLU A 338 -10.65 -9.71 -2.20
C GLU A 338 -9.60 -8.58 -2.07
N LYS A 339 -9.61 -7.89 -0.93
CA LYS A 339 -8.68 -6.80 -0.60
C LYS A 339 -7.25 -7.32 -0.45
N GLU A 340 -7.09 -8.48 0.18
CA GLU A 340 -5.81 -9.15 0.36
C GLU A 340 -5.22 -9.59 -0.98
N ARG A 341 -6.05 -10.11 -1.88
CA ARG A 341 -5.61 -10.53 -3.23
C ARG A 341 -5.16 -9.37 -4.10
N GLU A 342 -5.85 -8.23 -4.04
CA GLU A 342 -5.47 -7.02 -4.80
C GLU A 342 -4.14 -6.44 -4.35
N VAL A 343 -3.91 -6.41 -3.04
CA VAL A 343 -2.66 -5.90 -2.50
C VAL A 343 -1.51 -6.87 -2.80
N LEU A 344 -1.75 -8.18 -2.68
CA LEU A 344 -0.80 -9.20 -3.13
C LEU A 344 -0.53 -9.10 -4.64
N HIS A 345 -1.52 -8.78 -5.48
CA HIS A 345 -1.32 -8.56 -6.91
C HIS A 345 -0.44 -7.34 -7.20
N ARG A 346 -0.59 -6.24 -6.45
CA ARG A 346 0.27 -5.06 -6.67
C ARG A 346 1.67 -5.22 -6.08
N ILE A 347 1.82 -6.04 -5.04
CA ILE A 347 3.11 -6.36 -4.41
C ILE A 347 3.88 -7.45 -5.20
N TYR A 348 3.19 -8.48 -5.69
CA TYR A 348 3.76 -9.71 -6.27
C TYR A 348 3.27 -10.04 -7.69
N GLY A 349 2.25 -9.35 -8.21
CA GLY A 349 1.74 -9.55 -9.57
C GLY A 349 2.59 -8.82 -10.61
N THR A 350 3.90 -8.97 -10.51
CA THR A 350 4.84 -8.39 -11.46
C THR A 350 4.74 -9.15 -12.78
N PHE A 351 4.12 -8.54 -13.79
CA PHE A 351 4.25 -8.98 -15.18
C PHE A 351 5.00 -7.93 -15.96
N THR A 352 6.31 -8.05 -15.93
CA THR A 352 7.15 -7.30 -16.86
C THR A 352 7.13 -8.04 -18.20
N VAL A 353 6.27 -7.61 -19.12
CA VAL A 353 6.46 -7.93 -20.55
C VAL A 353 7.46 -6.93 -21.09
N THR A 354 8.72 -7.16 -20.75
CA THR A 354 9.84 -6.46 -21.37
C THR A 354 10.08 -7.04 -22.75
N ARG A 355 10.30 -6.14 -23.70
CA ARG A 355 10.94 -6.47 -24.97
C ARG A 355 12.41 -6.80 -24.78
#